data_AF-A0AAD9AX40-F1
#
_entry.id   AF-A0AAD9AX40-F1
#
_cell.length_a   1.000
_cell.length_b   1.000
_cell.length_c   1.000
_cell.angle_alpha   90.00
_cell.angle_beta   90.00
_cell.angle_gamma   90.00
#
_symmetry.space_group_name_H-M   'P 1'
#
loop_
_entity.id
_entity.type
_entity.pdbx_description
1 polymer ?
#
loop_
_entity_poly.entity_id
_entity_poly.type
_entity_poly.pdbx_seq_one_letter_code
_entity_poly.pdbx_strand_id
1 'polypeptide(L)'
;MQNTLLQLSFLASVASGYWLPETLGKDQFKTCVVPKTTGDASPTIASTVKSCGSNSRVVFSAGTEYTLLTPLKFSGLTNVELSVEGNLTLSDDPAVVSAVVGNRTAYPGHWITIANSKGVTITGAPGGGYFNGHGDKWWSNKNDSSDNGRPHFFSFGVTGLRLRRIKVINPVAWVFSMGGQDVYMTDTLLDARSTIGFPFNTDGIDVSASDVVIDGWTSWNGDDIINVSPPAVNVTMRNIKAYGTHGISVSCASGSGSQYLFENAEIHDSLLGARFKGSVGTTCNISDVTWRNMTIINTSYPIHFIEDYVDQEKGAAGKDASLAAYAKNFRWESITAHTSSTLKDGSCVGSPCWSSTLEETTKKSMYIICKDAAHCQDFHFSDITLVAADGSAGEMECVGLENDKTLGIPCTNGTLTASK
;
A
#
# COMPACT_ATOMS: atom_id res chain seq x y z
N MET A 1 -0.57 -9.68 -48.57
CA MET A 1 -0.88 -8.86 -47.38
C MET A 1 -2.10 -9.46 -46.71
N GLN A 2 -1.89 -10.40 -45.78
CA GLN A 2 -2.95 -11.01 -44.98
C GLN A 2 -2.84 -10.40 -43.58
N ASN A 3 -3.84 -9.62 -43.20
CA ASN A 3 -3.98 -9.08 -41.84
C ASN A 3 -4.34 -10.23 -40.90
N THR A 4 -3.41 -10.56 -40.02
CA THR A 4 -3.64 -11.47 -38.89
C THR A 4 -4.39 -10.69 -37.83
N LEU A 5 -5.69 -10.98 -37.64
CA LEU A 5 -6.42 -10.51 -36.47
C LEU A 5 -5.79 -11.15 -35.23
N LEU A 6 -5.21 -10.32 -34.36
CA LEU A 6 -4.88 -10.67 -33.00
C LEU A 6 -6.19 -11.04 -32.28
N GLN A 7 -6.38 -12.32 -31.96
CA GLN A 7 -7.37 -12.71 -30.97
C GLN A 7 -6.82 -12.29 -29.60
N LEU A 8 -7.34 -11.19 -29.05
CA LEU A 8 -7.22 -10.92 -27.62
C LEU A 8 -8.03 -11.98 -26.89
N SER A 9 -7.35 -12.97 -26.34
CA SER A 9 -7.88 -13.87 -25.33
C SER A 9 -8.17 -13.05 -24.08
N PHE A 10 -9.41 -12.58 -23.93
CA PHE A 10 -9.89 -12.17 -22.61
C PHE A 10 -9.88 -13.43 -21.74
N LEU A 11 -8.90 -13.53 -20.84
CA LEU A 11 -9.02 -14.37 -19.66
C LEU A 11 -10.25 -13.86 -18.91
N ALA A 12 -11.39 -14.51 -19.13
CA ALA A 12 -12.53 -14.38 -18.25
C ALA A 12 -12.05 -14.86 -16.88
N SER A 13 -11.65 -13.91 -16.02
CA SER A 13 -11.56 -14.15 -14.60
C SER A 13 -12.89 -14.76 -14.21
N VAL A 14 -12.87 -15.98 -13.70
CA VAL A 14 -14.02 -16.62 -13.07
C VAL A 14 -14.54 -15.60 -12.09
N ALA A 15 -15.65 -14.93 -12.44
CA ALA A 15 -16.32 -14.01 -11.54
C ALA A 15 -16.78 -14.89 -10.39
N SER A 16 -15.99 -14.91 -9.32
CA SER A 16 -16.36 -15.49 -8.05
C SER A 16 -17.74 -14.94 -7.72
N GLY A 17 -18.71 -15.84 -7.62
CA GLY A 17 -20.15 -15.55 -7.52
C GLY A 17 -20.54 -14.90 -6.19
N TYR A 18 -19.84 -13.85 -5.80
CA TYR A 18 -20.13 -13.04 -4.63
C TYR A 18 -20.96 -11.83 -5.04
N TRP A 19 -21.92 -11.54 -4.18
CA TRP A 19 -22.92 -10.50 -4.31
C TRP A 19 -22.28 -9.14 -4.66
N LEU A 20 -22.53 -8.67 -5.89
CA LEU A 20 -22.34 -7.28 -6.27
C LEU A 20 -23.71 -6.59 -6.22
N PRO A 21 -23.93 -5.62 -5.31
CA PRO A 21 -25.22 -4.97 -5.16
C PRO A 21 -25.77 -4.36 -6.47
N GLU A 22 -24.87 -3.96 -7.37
CA GLU A 22 -25.19 -3.36 -8.66
C GLU A 22 -25.73 -4.37 -9.69
N THR A 23 -25.44 -5.66 -9.52
CA THR A 23 -25.84 -6.71 -10.48
C THR A 23 -27.14 -7.40 -10.09
N LEU A 24 -27.75 -7.03 -8.97
CA LEU A 24 -28.96 -7.67 -8.44
C LEU A 24 -30.11 -6.67 -8.32
N GLY A 25 -31.34 -7.17 -8.53
CA GLY A 25 -32.55 -6.38 -8.32
C GLY A 25 -32.73 -5.97 -6.86
N LYS A 26 -33.30 -4.79 -6.62
CA LYS A 26 -33.52 -4.22 -5.26
C LYS A 26 -34.29 -5.14 -4.32
N ASP A 27 -35.15 -6.02 -4.84
CA ASP A 27 -35.94 -6.96 -4.05
C ASP A 27 -35.12 -8.14 -3.50
N GLN A 28 -33.85 -8.26 -3.89
CA GLN A 28 -32.97 -9.37 -3.48
C GLN A 28 -32.11 -9.07 -2.24
N PHE A 29 -32.24 -7.89 -1.63
CA PHE A 29 -31.50 -7.54 -0.42
C PHE A 29 -32.28 -6.64 0.54
N LYS A 30 -32.03 -6.80 1.84
CA LYS A 30 -32.60 -5.94 2.88
C LYS A 30 -31.82 -4.63 2.97
N THR A 31 -32.48 -3.49 3.07
CA THR A 31 -31.82 -2.19 3.32
C THR A 31 -32.07 -1.70 4.74
N CYS A 32 -31.02 -1.30 5.45
CA CYS A 32 -31.11 -0.66 6.76
C CYS A 32 -30.34 0.66 6.74
N VAL A 33 -30.90 1.70 7.33
CA VAL A 33 -30.25 3.01 7.44
C VAL A 33 -29.70 3.16 8.84
N VAL A 34 -28.43 3.54 8.97
CA VAL A 34 -27.82 3.84 10.27
C VAL A 34 -28.46 5.14 10.80
N PRO A 35 -29.15 5.10 11.95
CA PRO A 35 -29.72 6.30 12.55
C PRO A 35 -28.65 7.35 12.84
N LYS A 36 -28.99 8.62 12.62
CA LYS A 36 -28.14 9.75 13.06
C LYS A 36 -28.00 9.72 14.58
N THR A 37 -26.79 9.91 15.08
CA THR A 37 -26.48 9.99 16.52
C THR A 37 -25.90 11.35 16.88
N THR A 38 -25.97 11.71 18.16
CA THR A 38 -25.18 12.80 18.76
C THR A 38 -24.13 12.14 19.67
N GLY A 39 -22.84 12.29 19.36
CA GLY A 39 -21.76 11.57 20.05
C GLY A 39 -21.37 10.27 19.34
N ASP A 40 -20.90 9.27 20.10
CA ASP A 40 -20.39 8.01 19.55
C ASP A 40 -21.44 7.25 18.73
N ALA A 41 -21.23 7.18 17.41
CA ALA A 41 -22.06 6.43 16.49
C ALA A 41 -21.76 4.94 16.50
N SER A 42 -20.60 4.51 17.02
CA SER A 42 -20.13 3.13 16.91
C SER A 42 -21.12 2.07 17.43
N PRO A 43 -21.77 2.22 18.60
CA PRO A 43 -22.78 1.25 19.07
C PRO A 43 -24.01 1.16 18.16
N THR A 44 -24.46 2.29 17.62
CA THR A 44 -25.61 2.35 16.69
C THR A 44 -25.25 1.72 15.35
N ILE A 45 -24.04 1.95 14.82
CA ILE A 45 -23.56 1.29 13.61
C ILE A 45 -23.47 -0.23 13.85
N ALA A 46 -22.85 -0.66 14.94
CA ALA A 46 -22.67 -2.08 15.26
C ALA A 46 -24.03 -2.82 15.35
N SER A 47 -25.00 -2.24 16.06
CA SER A 47 -26.34 -2.80 16.18
C SER A 47 -27.13 -2.76 14.86
N THR A 48 -26.98 -1.72 14.05
CA THR A 48 -27.61 -1.64 12.73
C THR A 48 -27.09 -2.73 11.80
N VAL A 49 -25.77 -2.89 11.67
CA VAL A 49 -25.17 -3.94 10.84
C VAL A 49 -25.62 -5.33 11.31
N LYS A 50 -25.58 -5.59 12.62
CA LYS A 50 -26.01 -6.87 13.20
C LYS A 50 -27.49 -7.17 12.92
N SER A 51 -28.37 -6.19 13.07
CA SER A 51 -29.82 -6.37 12.84
C SER A 51 -30.20 -6.41 11.35
N CYS A 52 -29.37 -5.83 10.48
CA CYS A 52 -29.58 -5.93 9.04
C CYS A 52 -29.31 -7.35 8.54
N GLY A 53 -28.28 -8.00 9.08
CA GLY A 53 -27.98 -9.40 8.79
C GLY A 53 -27.42 -9.62 7.37
N SER A 54 -27.42 -10.87 6.93
CA SER A 54 -26.87 -11.26 5.62
C SER A 54 -27.73 -10.78 4.44
N ASN A 55 -27.13 -10.69 3.25
CA ASN A 55 -27.77 -10.25 2.02
C ASN A 55 -28.42 -8.86 2.20
N SER A 56 -27.63 -7.91 2.67
CA SER A 56 -28.14 -6.61 3.09
C SER A 56 -27.25 -5.44 2.67
N ARG A 57 -27.87 -4.27 2.60
CA ARG A 57 -27.22 -2.97 2.44
C ARG A 57 -27.46 -2.13 3.69
N VAL A 58 -26.39 -1.69 4.31
CA VAL A 58 -26.38 -0.75 5.43
C VAL A 58 -25.97 0.63 4.91
N VAL A 59 -26.86 1.60 5.01
CA VAL A 59 -26.68 2.95 4.46
C VAL A 59 -26.29 3.93 5.56
N PHE A 60 -25.16 4.60 5.37
CA PHE A 60 -24.76 5.79 6.13
C PHE A 60 -25.25 6.99 5.34
N SER A 61 -26.20 7.75 5.88
CA SER A 61 -26.97 8.74 5.12
C SER A 61 -26.15 9.96 4.71
N ALA A 62 -26.38 10.45 3.48
CA ALA A 62 -25.80 11.70 3.01
C ALA A 62 -26.08 12.87 3.97
N GLY A 63 -25.11 13.78 4.11
CA GLY A 63 -25.21 14.93 5.02
C GLY A 63 -25.15 14.58 6.52
N THR A 64 -24.83 13.32 6.85
CA THR A 64 -24.63 12.88 8.24
C THR A 64 -23.16 12.57 8.49
N GLU A 65 -22.64 13.08 9.61
CA GLU A 65 -21.34 12.72 10.14
C GLU A 65 -21.51 11.73 11.30
N TYR A 66 -20.79 10.61 11.23
CA TYR A 66 -20.81 9.54 12.22
C TYR A 66 -19.47 9.51 12.96
N THR A 67 -19.44 10.06 14.17
CA THR A 67 -18.24 10.07 15.02
C THR A 67 -18.01 8.69 15.62
N LEU A 68 -16.81 8.13 15.43
CA LEU A 68 -16.41 6.81 15.94
C LEU A 68 -15.50 6.99 17.17
N LEU A 69 -16.09 7.04 18.37
CA LEU A 69 -15.31 7.15 19.61
C LEU A 69 -14.85 5.78 20.14
N THR A 70 -15.47 4.70 19.65
CA THR A 70 -15.06 3.33 19.98
C THR A 70 -14.82 2.49 18.71
N PRO A 71 -13.90 1.51 18.75
CA PRO A 71 -13.60 0.68 17.58
C PRO A 71 -14.80 -0.19 17.15
N LEU A 72 -14.98 -0.32 15.85
CA LEU A 72 -15.98 -1.19 15.23
C LEU A 72 -15.39 -2.55 14.88
N LYS A 73 -16.05 -3.61 15.34
CA LYS A 73 -15.67 -5.00 15.02
C LYS A 73 -16.85 -5.76 14.44
N PHE A 74 -16.68 -6.24 13.22
CA PHE A 74 -17.62 -7.09 12.51
C PHE A 74 -17.00 -8.46 12.25
N SER A 75 -17.80 -9.51 12.41
CA SER A 75 -17.40 -10.88 12.11
C SER A 75 -18.58 -11.68 11.60
N GLY A 76 -18.33 -12.62 10.69
CA GLY A 76 -19.37 -13.48 10.14
C GLY A 76 -20.36 -12.78 9.20
N LEU A 77 -19.98 -11.64 8.61
CA LEU A 77 -20.83 -11.00 7.60
C LEU A 77 -20.87 -11.89 6.36
N THR A 78 -22.05 -11.97 5.72
CA THR A 78 -22.24 -12.71 4.47
C THR A 78 -23.07 -11.86 3.51
N ASN A 79 -22.48 -11.45 2.39
CA ASN A 79 -23.13 -10.62 1.36
C ASN A 79 -23.69 -9.31 1.94
N VAL A 80 -22.82 -8.48 2.51
CA VAL A 80 -23.20 -7.20 3.16
C VAL A 80 -22.52 -6.04 2.45
N GLU A 81 -23.27 -4.99 2.13
CA GLU A 81 -22.73 -3.70 1.67
C GLU A 81 -22.83 -2.66 2.76
N LEU A 82 -21.74 -1.94 2.96
CA LEU A 82 -21.69 -0.69 3.71
C LEU A 82 -21.68 0.46 2.67
N SER A 83 -22.85 1.04 2.43
CA SER A 83 -23.03 2.16 1.50
C SER A 83 -22.82 3.47 2.24
N VAL A 84 -21.66 4.08 2.05
CA VAL A 84 -21.22 5.26 2.78
C VAL A 84 -21.53 6.53 2.00
N GLU A 85 -22.72 7.08 2.21
CA GLU A 85 -23.15 8.34 1.60
C GLU A 85 -22.87 9.56 2.49
N GLY A 86 -22.85 9.36 3.81
CA GLY A 86 -22.36 10.31 4.81
C GLY A 86 -20.85 10.22 5.02
N ASN A 87 -20.36 10.73 6.16
CA ASN A 87 -18.93 10.69 6.52
C ASN A 87 -18.74 9.99 7.86
N LEU A 88 -17.61 9.32 8.05
CA LEU A 88 -17.19 8.77 9.34
C LEU A 88 -15.94 9.51 9.81
N THR A 89 -15.88 9.82 11.10
CA THR A 89 -14.76 10.59 11.64
C THR A 89 -14.31 10.02 12.98
N LEU A 90 -13.00 9.98 13.22
CA LEU A 90 -12.46 9.78 14.56
C LEU A 90 -12.64 11.05 15.41
N SER A 91 -12.30 10.98 16.69
CA SER A 91 -12.15 12.18 17.52
C SER A 91 -10.99 13.04 16.99
N ASP A 92 -11.17 14.36 16.98
CA ASP A 92 -10.11 15.32 16.64
C ASP A 92 -9.17 15.62 17.82
N ASP A 93 -9.49 15.14 19.03
CA ASP A 93 -8.60 15.15 20.19
C ASP A 93 -7.72 13.88 20.21
N PRO A 94 -6.38 14.00 20.01
CA PRO A 94 -5.45 12.88 20.09
C PRO A 94 -5.51 12.13 21.43
N ALA A 95 -5.76 12.81 22.54
CA ALA A 95 -5.79 12.18 23.85
C ALA A 95 -6.95 11.19 24.00
N VAL A 96 -8.11 11.51 23.42
CA VAL A 96 -9.28 10.62 23.38
C VAL A 96 -8.96 9.35 22.59
N VAL A 97 -8.35 9.53 21.42
CA VAL A 97 -7.98 8.41 20.54
C VAL A 97 -6.89 7.54 21.17
N SER A 98 -5.81 8.15 21.69
CA SER A 98 -4.73 7.43 22.36
C SER A 98 -5.19 6.66 23.59
N ALA A 99 -6.17 7.17 24.35
CA ALA A 99 -6.75 6.44 25.47
C ALA A 99 -7.45 5.15 25.03
N VAL A 100 -8.11 5.16 23.87
CA VAL A 100 -8.72 3.96 23.27
C VAL A 100 -7.64 3.00 22.79
N VAL A 101 -6.63 3.49 22.07
CA VAL A 101 -5.50 2.67 21.57
C VAL A 101 -4.75 2.00 22.73
N GLY A 102 -4.55 2.71 23.84
CA GLY A 102 -3.92 2.18 25.05
C GLY A 102 -4.71 1.05 25.73
N ASN A 103 -6.02 0.94 25.46
CA ASN A 103 -6.86 -0.15 25.95
C ASN A 103 -6.89 -1.31 24.95
N ARG A 104 -5.91 -2.22 25.06
CA ARG A 104 -5.77 -3.40 24.19
C ARG A 104 -6.97 -4.36 24.18
N THR A 105 -7.87 -4.28 25.17
CA THR A 105 -9.11 -5.07 25.17
C THR A 105 -10.18 -4.44 24.26
N ALA A 106 -10.21 -3.11 24.19
CA ALA A 106 -11.15 -2.37 23.34
C ALA A 106 -10.62 -2.18 21.91
N TYR A 107 -9.30 -2.00 21.76
CA TYR A 107 -8.63 -1.73 20.50
C TYR A 107 -7.80 -2.94 20.04
N PRO A 108 -8.27 -3.71 19.04
CA PRO A 108 -7.59 -4.91 18.56
C PRO A 108 -6.44 -4.60 17.58
N GLY A 109 -6.01 -3.34 17.47
CA GLY A 109 -4.98 -2.89 16.54
C GLY A 109 -5.49 -2.05 15.37
N HIS A 110 -6.81 -2.05 15.09
CA HIS A 110 -7.42 -1.21 14.04
C HIS A 110 -8.78 -0.69 14.50
N TRP A 111 -9.16 0.49 14.03
CA TRP A 111 -10.42 1.14 14.43
C TRP A 111 -11.66 0.47 13.81
N ILE A 112 -11.53 -0.05 12.59
CA ILE A 112 -12.58 -0.79 11.90
C ILE A 112 -12.01 -2.15 11.49
N THR A 113 -12.52 -3.22 12.09
CA THR A 113 -12.11 -4.60 11.77
C THR A 113 -13.29 -5.38 11.20
N ILE A 114 -13.10 -6.00 10.03
CA ILE A 114 -14.04 -6.96 9.44
C ILE A 114 -13.31 -8.28 9.22
N ALA A 115 -13.59 -9.28 10.06
CA ALA A 115 -12.93 -10.58 10.02
C ALA A 115 -13.90 -11.72 9.72
N ASN A 116 -13.40 -12.89 9.34
CA ASN A 116 -14.17 -14.13 9.15
C ASN A 116 -15.49 -13.90 8.36
N SER A 117 -15.42 -13.10 7.30
CA SER A 117 -16.60 -12.65 6.55
C SER A 117 -16.46 -12.98 5.07
N LYS A 118 -17.59 -13.07 4.36
CA LYS A 118 -17.64 -13.44 2.94
C LYS A 118 -18.53 -12.46 2.17
N GLY A 119 -18.07 -11.95 1.03
CA GLY A 119 -18.85 -11.02 0.21
C GLY A 119 -19.15 -9.73 0.97
N VAL A 120 -18.12 -8.93 1.26
CA VAL A 120 -18.31 -7.61 1.90
C VAL A 120 -17.99 -6.53 0.87
N THR A 121 -18.92 -5.60 0.70
CA THR A 121 -18.73 -4.43 -0.15
C THR A 121 -18.71 -3.17 0.72
N ILE A 122 -17.77 -2.25 0.49
CA ILE A 122 -17.82 -0.89 1.03
C ILE A 122 -17.78 0.07 -0.14
N THR A 123 -18.79 0.92 -0.24
CA THR A 123 -18.96 1.85 -1.36
C THR A 123 -19.07 3.27 -0.83
N GLY A 124 -18.09 4.12 -1.14
CA GLY A 124 -18.20 5.56 -0.90
C GLY A 124 -19.07 6.25 -1.97
N ALA A 125 -19.83 7.28 -1.59
CA ALA A 125 -20.55 8.11 -2.53
C ALA A 125 -19.64 9.19 -3.15
N PRO A 126 -19.87 9.64 -4.40
CA PRO A 126 -19.06 10.69 -5.04
C PRO A 126 -18.95 11.97 -4.21
N GLY A 127 -20.06 12.46 -3.65
CA GLY A 127 -20.13 13.70 -2.86
C GLY A 127 -19.97 13.54 -1.34
N GLY A 128 -19.75 12.32 -0.84
CA GLY A 128 -19.62 12.00 0.59
C GLY A 128 -18.65 10.84 0.78
N GLY A 129 -18.84 9.95 1.75
CA GLY A 129 -18.05 8.73 1.86
C GLY A 129 -16.62 8.92 2.36
N TYR A 130 -16.36 10.00 3.11
CA TYR A 130 -15.05 10.26 3.70
C TYR A 130 -14.89 9.54 5.03
N PHE A 131 -13.69 9.02 5.26
CA PHE A 131 -13.19 8.56 6.55
C PHE A 131 -12.11 9.54 7.01
N ASN A 132 -12.38 10.32 8.05
CA ASN A 132 -11.45 11.32 8.56
C ASN A 132 -10.76 10.82 9.84
N GLY A 133 -9.43 10.80 9.83
CA GLY A 133 -8.62 10.38 10.98
C GLY A 133 -8.15 11.51 11.88
N HIS A 134 -8.23 12.76 11.42
CA HIS A 134 -7.64 13.92 12.10
C HIS A 134 -6.14 13.82 12.39
N GLY A 135 -5.37 13.15 11.53
CA GLY A 135 -3.91 13.04 11.56
C GLY A 135 -3.17 14.38 11.63
N ASP A 136 -3.77 15.45 11.10
CA ASP A 136 -3.25 16.83 11.22
C ASP A 136 -3.11 17.32 12.67
N LYS A 137 -3.70 16.61 13.64
CA LYS A 137 -3.54 16.89 15.07
C LYS A 137 -2.34 16.17 15.70
N TRP A 138 -1.72 15.26 14.96
CA TRP A 138 -0.65 14.36 15.44
C TRP A 138 0.72 14.74 14.88
N TRP A 139 0.78 15.15 13.62
CA TRP A 139 2.05 15.23 12.89
C TRP A 139 2.94 16.44 13.19
N SER A 140 2.56 17.29 14.16
CA SER A 140 3.38 18.46 14.52
C SER A 140 4.74 18.11 15.11
N ASN A 141 4.91 16.89 15.64
CA ASN A 141 6.19 16.43 16.16
C ASN A 141 7.06 15.80 15.06
N LYS A 142 8.07 16.56 14.62
CA LYS A 142 8.97 16.19 13.51
C LYS A 142 9.84 14.94 13.72
N ASN A 143 9.92 14.41 14.94
CA ASN A 143 10.77 13.25 15.27
C ASN A 143 9.98 12.10 15.90
N ASP A 144 8.66 12.10 15.76
CA ASP A 144 7.80 11.07 16.34
C ASP A 144 7.42 10.03 15.30
N SER A 145 8.34 9.11 15.05
CA SER A 145 8.04 7.89 14.31
C SER A 145 7.32 6.85 15.17
N SER A 146 7.05 7.10 16.46
CA SER A 146 6.55 6.07 17.37
C SER A 146 5.11 5.67 17.06
N ASP A 147 4.82 4.38 16.88
CA ASP A 147 3.44 3.87 16.78
C ASP A 147 2.63 3.93 18.10
N ASN A 148 3.21 4.46 19.18
CA ASN A 148 2.54 4.51 20.48
C ASN A 148 1.31 5.42 20.46
N GLY A 149 0.14 4.84 20.70
CA GLY A 149 -1.10 5.59 20.87
C GLY A 149 -1.75 6.08 19.57
N ARG A 150 -1.19 5.72 18.41
CA ARG A 150 -1.74 6.06 17.09
C ARG A 150 -2.71 4.97 16.62
N PRO A 151 -3.90 5.32 16.11
CA PRO A 151 -4.82 4.35 15.54
C PRO A 151 -4.43 4.00 14.09
N HIS A 152 -4.69 2.76 13.72
CA HIS A 152 -4.71 2.26 12.35
C HIS A 152 -6.17 2.15 11.93
N PHE A 153 -6.47 2.34 10.65
CA PHE A 153 -7.86 2.52 10.22
C PHE A 153 -8.61 1.20 10.03
N PHE A 154 -8.24 0.41 9.04
CA PHE A 154 -9.00 -0.76 8.59
C PHE A 154 -8.18 -2.05 8.68
N SER A 155 -8.81 -3.10 9.18
CA SER A 155 -8.31 -4.47 9.03
C SER A 155 -9.38 -5.37 8.42
N PHE A 156 -8.99 -6.07 7.35
CA PHE A 156 -9.85 -7.00 6.62
C PHE A 156 -9.30 -8.42 6.66
N GLY A 157 -10.16 -9.36 7.06
CA GLY A 157 -9.98 -10.80 6.87
C GLY A 157 -11.23 -11.35 6.19
N VAL A 158 -11.35 -11.09 4.89
CA VAL A 158 -12.58 -11.30 4.11
C VAL A 158 -12.28 -12.12 2.86
N THR A 159 -13.18 -13.04 2.51
CA THR A 159 -13.20 -13.65 1.17
C THR A 159 -14.21 -12.92 0.29
N GLY A 160 -13.80 -12.37 -0.85
CA GLY A 160 -14.69 -11.56 -1.70
C GLY A 160 -14.91 -10.16 -1.12
N LEU A 161 -13.83 -9.41 -0.92
CA LEU A 161 -13.86 -8.00 -0.48
C LEU A 161 -13.94 -7.08 -1.69
N ARG A 162 -14.88 -6.13 -1.67
CA ARG A 162 -15.03 -5.09 -2.69
C ARG A 162 -14.98 -3.71 -2.04
N LEU A 163 -13.99 -2.90 -2.38
CA LEU A 163 -13.83 -1.52 -1.90
C LEU A 163 -13.95 -0.57 -3.09
N ARG A 164 -14.84 0.42 -3.01
CA ARG A 164 -15.13 1.31 -4.14
C ARG A 164 -15.21 2.75 -3.69
N ARG A 165 -14.49 3.65 -4.36
CA ARG A 165 -14.57 5.10 -4.11
C ARG A 165 -14.33 5.47 -2.65
N ILE A 166 -13.43 4.74 -2.00
CA ILE A 166 -13.08 4.99 -0.61
C ILE A 166 -12.19 6.23 -0.54
N LYS A 167 -12.47 7.12 0.40
CA LYS A 167 -11.72 8.36 0.58
C LYS A 167 -11.30 8.45 2.04
N VAL A 168 -10.01 8.33 2.30
CA VAL A 168 -9.44 8.47 3.65
C VAL A 168 -8.67 9.78 3.70
N ILE A 169 -9.06 10.65 4.62
CA ILE A 169 -8.48 11.99 4.79
C ILE A 169 -7.86 12.07 6.18
N ASN A 170 -6.67 12.66 6.25
CA ASN A 170 -5.88 12.81 7.46
C ASN A 170 -5.83 11.50 8.28
N PRO A 171 -5.40 10.36 7.72
CA PRO A 171 -5.17 9.17 8.55
C PRO A 171 -4.16 9.49 9.66
N VAL A 172 -4.22 8.85 10.83
CA VAL A 172 -3.16 9.11 11.85
C VAL A 172 -1.88 8.35 11.49
N ALA A 173 -2.01 7.10 11.06
CA ALA A 173 -0.95 6.18 10.66
C ALA A 173 -1.50 5.19 9.59
N TRP A 174 -1.17 3.90 9.67
CA TRP A 174 -1.55 2.86 8.69
C TRP A 174 -3.05 2.84 8.36
N VAL A 175 -3.37 2.72 7.07
CA VAL A 175 -4.75 2.81 6.59
C VAL A 175 -5.40 1.45 6.38
N PHE A 176 -4.91 0.63 5.45
CA PHE A 176 -5.54 -0.64 5.09
C PHE A 176 -4.63 -1.84 5.37
N SER A 177 -5.00 -2.69 6.32
CA SER A 177 -4.45 -4.04 6.47
C SER A 177 -5.36 -5.05 5.75
N MET A 178 -4.86 -5.65 4.67
CA MET A 178 -5.60 -6.55 3.80
C MET A 178 -5.10 -7.99 3.92
N GLY A 179 -5.90 -8.82 4.59
CA GLY A 179 -5.83 -10.27 4.57
C GLY A 179 -7.04 -10.90 3.87
N GLY A 180 -7.02 -12.22 3.73
CA GLY A 180 -8.08 -12.99 3.08
C GLY A 180 -7.78 -13.32 1.62
N GLN A 181 -8.83 -13.40 0.80
CA GLN A 181 -8.73 -13.79 -0.62
C GLN A 181 -9.78 -13.10 -1.46
N ASP A 182 -9.51 -12.90 -2.75
CA ASP A 182 -10.45 -12.30 -3.71
C ASP A 182 -10.83 -10.87 -3.28
N VAL A 183 -9.86 -9.98 -3.41
CA VAL A 183 -9.99 -8.56 -3.04
C VAL A 183 -10.01 -7.73 -4.32
N TYR A 184 -10.99 -6.82 -4.43
CA TYR A 184 -11.02 -5.84 -5.51
C TYR A 184 -11.26 -4.45 -4.94
N MET A 185 -10.36 -3.53 -5.23
CA MET A 185 -10.40 -2.14 -4.76
C MET A 185 -10.31 -1.20 -5.94
N THR A 186 -11.15 -0.17 -5.97
CA THR A 186 -11.14 0.80 -7.08
C THR A 186 -11.47 2.22 -6.65
N ASP A 187 -10.94 3.18 -7.41
CA ASP A 187 -11.17 4.62 -7.27
C ASP A 187 -10.87 5.16 -5.87
N THR A 188 -9.74 4.77 -5.28
CA THR A 188 -9.42 5.18 -3.90
C THR A 188 -8.59 6.46 -3.84
N LEU A 189 -8.94 7.32 -2.89
CA LEU A 189 -8.16 8.48 -2.49
C LEU A 189 -7.65 8.33 -1.06
N LEU A 190 -6.35 8.55 -0.87
CA LEU A 190 -5.71 8.75 0.42
C LEU A 190 -5.07 10.13 0.47
N ASP A 191 -5.44 10.97 1.44
CA ASP A 191 -4.89 12.31 1.58
C ASP A 191 -4.37 12.55 3.00
N ALA A 192 -3.05 12.52 3.15
CA ALA A 192 -2.32 12.81 4.37
C ALA A 192 -1.36 13.99 4.18
N ARG A 193 -1.69 14.96 3.32
CA ARG A 193 -0.86 16.16 3.15
C ARG A 193 -0.77 16.94 4.46
N SER A 194 0.43 17.39 4.78
CA SER A 194 0.71 18.14 5.99
C SER A 194 1.65 19.31 5.70
N THR A 195 1.41 20.43 6.39
CA THR A 195 2.27 21.62 6.38
C THR A 195 2.90 21.91 7.74
N ILE A 196 2.56 21.11 8.76
CA ILE A 196 2.97 21.31 10.16
C ILE A 196 4.05 20.31 10.61
N GLY A 197 4.28 19.26 9.83
CA GLY A 197 5.26 18.21 10.10
C GLY A 197 4.99 16.97 9.25
N PHE A 198 5.82 15.93 9.41
CA PHE A 198 5.78 14.77 8.52
C PHE A 198 4.68 13.76 8.93
N PRO A 199 3.86 13.27 8.00
CA PRO A 199 2.80 12.30 8.29
C PRO A 199 3.38 10.87 8.38
N PHE A 200 4.13 10.60 9.45
CA PHE A 200 4.81 9.32 9.70
C PHE A 200 3.88 8.12 9.58
N ASN A 201 4.33 7.07 8.89
CA ASN A 201 3.67 5.77 8.77
C ASN A 201 2.21 5.85 8.31
N THR A 202 1.91 6.78 7.40
CA THR A 202 0.59 6.89 6.79
C THR A 202 0.45 5.95 5.60
N ASP A 203 0.91 4.71 5.76
CA ASP A 203 0.92 3.65 4.76
C ASP A 203 -0.49 3.47 4.16
N GLY A 204 -0.55 3.37 2.83
CA GLY A 204 -1.80 3.13 2.14
C GLY A 204 -2.31 1.73 2.43
N ILE A 205 -1.62 0.72 1.93
CA ILE A 205 -2.09 -0.66 1.97
C ILE A 205 -0.98 -1.63 2.39
N ASP A 206 -1.16 -2.34 3.48
CA ASP A 206 -0.42 -3.56 3.80
C ASP A 206 -1.17 -4.79 3.31
N VAL A 207 -0.58 -5.55 2.39
CA VAL A 207 -1.22 -6.72 1.78
C VAL A 207 -0.52 -8.01 2.18
N SER A 208 -1.30 -8.91 2.77
CA SER A 208 -0.97 -10.33 3.00
C SER A 208 -2.03 -11.27 2.38
N ALA A 209 -3.04 -10.71 1.71
CA ALA A 209 -4.11 -11.42 1.01
C ALA A 209 -3.66 -11.99 -0.34
N SER A 210 -4.45 -12.92 -0.89
CA SER A 210 -4.24 -13.48 -2.23
C SER A 210 -5.37 -13.11 -3.20
N ASP A 211 -5.08 -13.13 -4.49
CA ASP A 211 -6.03 -12.73 -5.55
C ASP A 211 -6.55 -11.31 -5.33
N VAL A 212 -5.62 -10.36 -5.31
CA VAL A 212 -5.87 -8.95 -5.02
C VAL A 212 -5.73 -8.14 -6.29
N VAL A 213 -6.73 -7.32 -6.60
CA VAL A 213 -6.66 -6.33 -7.67
C VAL A 213 -7.03 -4.96 -7.12
N ILE A 214 -6.12 -3.99 -7.25
CA ILE A 214 -6.33 -2.59 -6.91
C ILE A 214 -6.22 -1.78 -8.20
N ASP A 215 -7.27 -1.05 -8.56
CA ASP A 215 -7.39 -0.38 -9.86
C ASP A 215 -7.90 1.06 -9.69
N GLY A 216 -7.02 2.03 -9.86
CA GLY A 216 -7.32 3.44 -9.60
C GLY A 216 -7.00 3.81 -8.16
N TRP A 217 -5.80 4.34 -7.96
CA TRP A 217 -5.31 4.81 -6.67
C TRP A 217 -4.71 6.19 -6.80
N THR A 218 -5.14 7.12 -5.95
CA THR A 218 -4.49 8.42 -5.79
C THR A 218 -4.09 8.62 -4.33
N SER A 219 -2.83 8.95 -4.07
CA SER A 219 -2.41 9.28 -2.71
C SER A 219 -1.46 10.46 -2.58
N TRP A 220 -1.61 11.15 -1.46
CA TRP A 220 -0.55 11.90 -0.82
C TRP A 220 -0.36 11.29 0.56
N ASN A 221 0.77 10.66 0.82
CA ASN A 221 1.06 10.10 2.14
C ASN A 221 2.55 10.17 2.44
N GLY A 222 2.94 9.83 3.67
CA GLY A 222 4.33 9.88 4.14
C GLY A 222 5.00 8.52 4.28
N ASP A 223 4.44 7.47 3.69
CA ASP A 223 5.01 6.12 3.73
C ASP A 223 4.59 5.33 2.47
N ASP A 224 4.66 4.01 2.50
CA ASP A 224 4.38 3.13 1.36
C ASP A 224 2.98 3.39 0.75
N ILE A 225 2.88 3.39 -0.58
CA ILE A 225 1.59 3.39 -1.30
C ILE A 225 0.90 2.05 -1.03
N ILE A 226 1.67 0.98 -1.21
CA ILE A 226 1.33 -0.41 -0.93
C ILE A 226 2.60 -1.11 -0.47
N ASN A 227 2.48 -2.01 0.49
CA ASN A 227 3.48 -2.94 0.92
C ASN A 227 2.93 -4.37 0.81
N VAL A 228 3.43 -5.13 -0.17
CA VAL A 228 3.04 -6.54 -0.36
C VAL A 228 4.06 -7.44 0.32
N SER A 229 3.59 -8.40 1.11
CA SER A 229 4.47 -9.33 1.83
C SER A 229 3.88 -10.75 1.86
N PRO A 230 4.72 -11.79 2.07
CA PRO A 230 4.23 -13.14 2.30
C PRO A 230 3.17 -13.21 3.41
N PRO A 231 2.14 -14.07 3.25
CA PRO A 231 2.00 -15.11 2.24
C PRO A 231 1.23 -14.68 0.99
N ALA A 232 1.17 -13.39 0.65
CA ALA A 232 0.38 -12.90 -0.48
C ALA A 232 0.79 -13.57 -1.80
N VAL A 233 -0.21 -13.92 -2.62
CA VAL A 233 -0.01 -14.48 -3.97
C VAL A 233 -1.00 -13.83 -4.94
N ASN A 234 -0.56 -13.53 -6.16
CA ASN A 234 -1.41 -12.97 -7.21
C ASN A 234 -1.99 -11.60 -6.80
N VAL A 235 -1.12 -10.59 -6.74
CA VAL A 235 -1.46 -9.20 -6.38
C VAL A 235 -1.20 -8.31 -7.58
N THR A 236 -2.21 -7.58 -8.03
CA THR A 236 -2.08 -6.56 -9.07
C THR A 236 -2.50 -5.20 -8.53
N MET A 237 -1.67 -4.17 -8.71
CA MET A 237 -2.06 -2.78 -8.51
C MET A 237 -1.77 -1.96 -9.77
N ARG A 238 -2.74 -1.18 -10.22
CA ARG A 238 -2.60 -0.39 -11.45
C ARG A 238 -3.34 0.94 -11.43
N ASN A 239 -2.97 1.81 -12.37
CA ASN A 239 -3.53 3.14 -12.55
C ASN A 239 -3.33 3.98 -11.28
N ILE A 240 -2.06 4.24 -10.97
CA ILE A 240 -1.59 4.77 -9.69
C ILE A 240 -1.07 6.18 -9.90
N LYS A 241 -1.45 7.10 -9.03
CA LYS A 241 -0.90 8.45 -8.98
C LYS A 241 -0.58 8.84 -7.54
N ALA A 242 0.70 8.98 -7.22
CA ALA A 242 1.14 9.09 -5.83
C ALA A 242 2.15 10.22 -5.64
N TYR A 243 2.13 10.83 -4.45
CA TYR A 243 2.94 11.99 -4.08
C TYR A 243 3.50 11.88 -2.67
N GLY A 244 4.78 12.16 -2.46
CA GLY A 244 5.38 12.25 -1.11
C GLY A 244 5.68 10.92 -0.43
N THR A 245 5.56 9.81 -1.15
CA THR A 245 5.42 8.44 -0.61
C THR A 245 6.74 7.70 -0.48
N HIS A 246 6.71 6.48 0.09
CA HIS A 246 7.82 5.52 0.07
C HIS A 246 7.65 4.43 -1.00
N GLY A 247 6.84 4.73 -2.01
CA GLY A 247 6.76 3.95 -3.24
C GLY A 247 5.84 2.72 -3.17
N ILE A 248 5.96 1.90 -4.19
CA ILE A 248 5.29 0.61 -4.33
C ILE A 248 6.26 -0.45 -3.85
N SER A 249 5.98 -0.97 -2.66
CA SER A 249 6.91 -1.76 -1.88
C SER A 249 6.54 -3.24 -1.87
N VAL A 250 7.56 -4.07 -2.00
CA VAL A 250 7.52 -5.49 -1.64
C VAL A 250 8.45 -5.71 -0.47
N SER A 251 7.95 -6.28 0.62
CA SER A 251 8.77 -6.60 1.79
C SER A 251 8.87 -8.09 2.03
N CYS A 252 10.00 -8.49 2.58
CA CYS A 252 10.34 -9.89 2.75
C CYS A 252 11.06 -10.07 4.09
N ALA A 253 10.41 -10.80 5.01
CA ALA A 253 10.98 -11.13 6.33
C ALA A 253 10.77 -12.59 6.74
N SER A 254 9.77 -13.27 6.20
CA SER A 254 9.57 -14.70 6.39
C SER A 254 8.57 -15.23 5.35
N GLY A 255 8.55 -16.55 5.13
CA GLY A 255 7.56 -17.19 4.27
C GLY A 255 7.85 -17.05 2.77
N SER A 256 6.80 -17.26 1.97
CA SER A 256 6.88 -17.20 0.51
C SER A 256 5.72 -16.42 -0.09
N GLY A 257 5.97 -15.70 -1.17
CA GLY A 257 4.96 -14.96 -1.92
C GLY A 257 5.33 -14.86 -3.40
N SER A 258 4.34 -14.69 -4.28
CA SER A 258 4.62 -14.60 -5.71
C SER A 258 3.53 -13.95 -6.55
N GLN A 259 3.85 -13.67 -7.81
CA GLN A 259 2.94 -13.13 -8.82
C GLN A 259 2.44 -11.73 -8.44
N TYR A 260 3.36 -10.78 -8.33
CA TYR A 260 3.04 -9.38 -8.05
C TYR A 260 3.22 -8.55 -9.30
N LEU A 261 2.19 -7.82 -9.71
CA LEU A 261 2.20 -6.93 -10.86
C LEU A 261 1.82 -5.52 -10.44
N PHE A 262 2.73 -4.59 -10.70
CA PHE A 262 2.50 -3.16 -10.49
C PHE A 262 2.64 -2.45 -11.83
N GLU A 263 1.59 -1.80 -12.33
CA GLU A 263 1.60 -1.21 -13.66
C GLU A 263 0.89 0.14 -13.78
N ASN A 264 1.30 0.96 -14.75
CA ASN A 264 0.69 2.26 -15.05
C ASN A 264 0.70 3.20 -13.84
N ALA A 265 1.91 3.59 -13.42
CA ALA A 265 2.11 4.40 -12.21
C ALA A 265 2.83 5.73 -12.51
N GLU A 266 2.32 6.80 -11.92
CA GLU A 266 2.99 8.10 -11.79
C GLU A 266 3.32 8.34 -10.32
N ILE A 267 4.61 8.38 -9.97
CA ILE A 267 5.08 8.60 -8.60
C ILE A 267 5.89 9.90 -8.59
N HIS A 268 5.53 10.82 -7.69
CA HIS A 268 6.08 12.17 -7.66
C HIS A 268 6.58 12.55 -6.27
N ASP A 269 7.66 13.31 -6.21
CA ASP A 269 8.11 14.00 -4.98
C ASP A 269 8.30 13.03 -3.79
N SER A 270 8.69 11.79 -4.09
CA SER A 270 8.70 10.66 -3.15
C SER A 270 10.10 10.35 -2.62
N LEU A 271 10.19 9.60 -1.53
CA LEU A 271 11.45 9.01 -1.11
C LEU A 271 11.83 7.86 -2.05
N LEU A 272 10.87 6.99 -2.36
CA LEU A 272 11.09 5.74 -3.09
C LEU A 272 10.02 5.54 -4.18
N GLY A 273 10.37 4.79 -5.23
CA GLY A 273 9.47 4.46 -6.34
C GLY A 273 9.12 2.97 -6.39
N ALA A 274 9.78 2.20 -7.25
CA ALA A 274 9.67 0.74 -7.28
C ALA A 274 10.63 0.14 -6.24
N ARG A 275 10.10 -0.47 -5.17
CA ARG A 275 10.89 -0.86 -4.00
C ARG A 275 10.78 -2.33 -3.63
N PHE A 276 11.92 -2.95 -3.35
CA PHE A 276 12.02 -4.20 -2.61
C PHE A 276 12.85 -3.98 -1.34
N LYS A 277 12.36 -4.52 -0.21
CA LYS A 277 13.02 -4.47 1.10
C LYS A 277 13.07 -5.85 1.76
N GLY A 278 14.20 -6.55 1.58
CA GLY A 278 14.53 -7.76 2.34
C GLY A 278 15.06 -7.38 3.73
N SER A 279 14.45 -7.90 4.79
CA SER A 279 14.84 -7.53 6.16
C SER A 279 16.13 -8.23 6.57
N VAL A 280 17.09 -7.45 7.08
CA VAL A 280 18.36 -7.99 7.59
C VAL A 280 18.11 -9.05 8.68
N GLY A 281 18.90 -10.13 8.67
CA GLY A 281 18.77 -11.19 9.65
C GLY A 281 17.58 -12.12 9.43
N THR A 282 16.99 -12.11 8.24
CA THR A 282 15.85 -12.95 7.90
C THR A 282 15.98 -13.59 6.53
N THR A 283 15.17 -14.62 6.27
CA THR A 283 15.07 -15.27 4.96
C THR A 283 13.61 -15.49 4.60
N CYS A 284 13.34 -15.43 3.30
CA CYS A 284 12.01 -15.54 2.71
C CYS A 284 12.17 -15.72 1.20
N ASN A 285 11.11 -16.13 0.50
CA ASN A 285 11.15 -16.38 -0.94
C ASN A 285 10.11 -15.53 -1.64
N ILE A 286 10.53 -14.64 -2.52
CA ILE A 286 9.64 -13.90 -3.41
C ILE A 286 9.96 -14.27 -4.85
N SER A 287 8.93 -14.57 -5.63
CA SER A 287 9.09 -14.78 -7.07
C SER A 287 8.08 -14.05 -7.92
N ASP A 288 8.43 -13.83 -9.19
CA ASP A 288 7.50 -13.35 -10.21
C ASP A 288 6.92 -11.97 -9.86
N VAL A 289 7.81 -10.98 -9.71
CA VAL A 289 7.45 -9.60 -9.42
C VAL A 289 7.75 -8.72 -10.62
N THR A 290 6.79 -7.91 -11.05
CA THR A 290 6.94 -7.00 -12.18
C THR A 290 6.49 -5.59 -11.81
N TRP A 291 7.37 -4.62 -11.99
CA TRP A 291 7.04 -3.20 -12.07
C TRP A 291 7.12 -2.77 -13.53
N ARG A 292 6.05 -2.20 -14.09
CA ARG A 292 6.06 -1.78 -15.49
C ARG A 292 5.27 -0.52 -15.82
N ASN A 293 5.65 0.14 -16.90
CA ASN A 293 5.01 1.35 -17.39
C ASN A 293 4.87 2.41 -16.28
N MET A 294 6.02 2.86 -15.77
CA MET A 294 6.09 3.78 -14.64
C MET A 294 6.85 5.04 -15.01
N THR A 295 6.34 6.17 -14.55
CA THR A 295 7.03 7.46 -14.56
C THR A 295 7.25 7.88 -13.11
N ILE A 296 8.51 7.91 -12.68
CA ILE A 296 8.92 8.20 -11.31
C ILE A 296 9.72 9.50 -11.34
N ILE A 297 9.19 10.58 -10.78
CA ILE A 297 9.71 11.93 -10.93
C ILE A 297 10.04 12.55 -9.58
N ASN A 298 11.20 13.20 -9.50
CA ASN A 298 11.65 13.92 -8.32
C ASN A 298 11.67 13.00 -7.08
N THR A 299 12.22 11.79 -7.24
CA THR A 299 12.25 10.76 -6.20
C THR A 299 13.66 10.47 -5.73
N SER A 300 13.90 10.34 -4.42
CA SER A 300 15.27 10.15 -3.90
C SER A 300 15.91 8.83 -4.38
N TYR A 301 15.16 7.73 -4.30
CA TYR A 301 15.58 6.39 -4.74
C TYR A 301 14.50 5.76 -5.65
N PRO A 302 14.46 6.13 -6.95
CA PRO A 302 13.36 5.75 -7.84
C PRO A 302 13.17 4.23 -8.02
N ILE A 303 14.25 3.49 -8.27
CA ILE A 303 14.25 2.01 -8.30
C ILE A 303 15.19 1.55 -7.19
N HIS A 304 14.68 0.80 -6.22
CA HIS A 304 15.42 0.47 -5.01
C HIS A 304 15.16 -0.95 -4.53
N PHE A 305 16.10 -1.84 -4.81
CA PHE A 305 16.11 -3.23 -4.36
C PHE A 305 17.28 -3.42 -3.39
N ILE A 306 16.97 -3.77 -2.14
CA ILE A 306 17.96 -4.10 -1.11
C ILE A 306 17.54 -5.31 -0.28
N GLU A 307 18.52 -6.03 0.27
CA GLU A 307 18.30 -7.23 1.12
C GLU A 307 18.76 -7.04 2.57
N ASP A 308 19.24 -5.85 2.91
CA ASP A 308 19.79 -5.48 4.23
C ASP A 308 18.92 -4.43 4.95
N TYR A 309 17.63 -4.35 4.62
CA TYR A 309 16.72 -3.36 5.18
C TYR A 309 16.63 -3.44 6.70
N VAL A 310 16.79 -2.28 7.35
CA VAL A 310 16.64 -2.07 8.78
C VAL A 310 15.46 -1.16 9.05
N ASP A 311 14.52 -1.65 9.84
CA ASP A 311 13.45 -0.83 10.41
C ASP A 311 14.03 0.09 11.49
N GLN A 312 13.89 1.40 11.32
CA GLN A 312 14.49 2.39 12.23
C GLN A 312 13.96 2.34 13.66
N GLU A 313 12.74 1.84 13.87
CA GLU A 313 12.15 1.70 15.20
C GLU A 313 12.66 0.45 15.93
N LYS A 314 13.19 -0.54 15.18
CA LYS A 314 13.67 -1.82 15.72
C LYS A 314 15.20 -1.92 15.76
N GLY A 315 15.89 -1.28 14.82
CA GLY A 315 17.33 -1.37 14.65
C GLY A 315 17.84 -2.74 14.18
N ALA A 316 19.15 -2.86 14.05
CA ALA A 316 19.84 -4.06 13.54
C ALA A 316 20.54 -4.89 14.63
N ALA A 317 20.41 -4.52 15.90
CA ALA A 317 21.13 -5.19 16.98
C ALA A 317 20.74 -6.68 17.08
N GLY A 318 21.74 -7.57 17.06
CA GLY A 318 21.55 -9.02 17.16
C GLY A 318 21.03 -9.69 15.89
N LYS A 319 20.90 -8.97 14.77
CA LYS A 319 20.52 -9.52 13.47
C LYS A 319 21.71 -10.23 12.81
N ASP A 320 21.46 -11.37 12.20
CA ASP A 320 22.46 -12.11 11.43
C ASP A 320 22.58 -11.54 10.02
N ALA A 321 23.55 -10.65 9.78
CA ALA A 321 23.77 -10.04 8.47
C ALA A 321 24.18 -11.05 7.37
N SER A 322 24.41 -12.32 7.72
CA SER A 322 24.59 -13.38 6.72
C SER A 322 23.29 -13.92 6.14
N LEU A 323 22.12 -13.53 6.66
CA LEU A 323 20.81 -13.94 6.13
C LEU A 323 20.22 -12.85 5.23
N ALA A 324 19.66 -13.27 4.09
CA ALA A 324 19.02 -12.41 3.11
C ALA A 324 17.80 -13.11 2.48
N ALA A 325 16.98 -12.33 1.78
CA ALA A 325 15.87 -12.86 1.01
C ALA A 325 16.36 -13.71 -0.17
N TYR A 326 15.46 -14.51 -0.74
CA TYR A 326 15.63 -15.12 -2.05
C TYR A 326 14.60 -14.48 -2.98
N ALA A 327 15.08 -13.76 -3.99
CA ALA A 327 14.29 -13.08 -5.00
C ALA A 327 14.52 -13.74 -6.36
N LYS A 328 13.44 -14.15 -7.03
CA LYS A 328 13.51 -14.83 -8.32
C LYS A 328 12.55 -14.26 -9.35
N ASN A 329 12.99 -14.10 -10.60
CA ASN A 329 12.15 -13.64 -11.71
C ASN A 329 11.53 -12.25 -11.43
N PHE A 330 12.38 -11.27 -11.15
CA PHE A 330 11.98 -9.87 -10.96
C PHE A 330 12.15 -9.10 -12.27
N ARG A 331 11.18 -8.23 -12.59
CA ARG A 331 11.12 -7.50 -13.86
C ARG A 331 10.85 -6.02 -13.63
N TRP A 332 11.62 -5.19 -14.32
CA TRP A 332 11.40 -3.75 -14.45
C TRP A 332 11.30 -3.41 -15.93
N GLU A 333 10.14 -2.92 -16.37
CA GLU A 333 9.82 -2.78 -17.79
C GLU A 333 9.24 -1.40 -18.11
N SER A 334 9.82 -0.67 -19.06
CA SER A 334 9.30 0.64 -19.47
C SER A 334 9.17 1.62 -18.30
N ILE A 335 10.29 1.86 -17.58
CA ILE A 335 10.35 2.77 -16.44
C ILE A 335 11.22 3.97 -16.78
N THR A 336 10.68 5.17 -16.60
CA THR A 336 11.44 6.42 -16.61
C THR A 336 11.60 6.93 -15.18
N ALA A 337 12.84 7.00 -14.70
CA ALA A 337 13.19 7.29 -13.31
C ALA A 337 14.05 8.55 -13.21
N HIS A 338 13.51 9.61 -12.61
CA HIS A 338 14.19 10.88 -12.35
C HIS A 338 14.47 11.05 -10.87
N THR A 339 15.73 11.27 -10.51
CA THR A 339 16.09 11.50 -9.11
C THR A 339 15.67 12.88 -8.64
N SER A 340 15.50 13.00 -7.32
CA SER A 340 15.35 14.27 -6.63
C SER A 340 16.72 14.88 -6.29
N SER A 341 16.74 16.18 -5.96
CA SER A 341 17.94 16.87 -5.47
C SER A 341 18.27 16.59 -3.99
N THR A 342 17.47 15.76 -3.31
CA THR A 342 17.65 15.31 -1.93
C THR A 342 17.69 13.78 -1.86
N LEU A 343 18.27 13.25 -0.78
CA LEU A 343 18.31 11.81 -0.46
C LEU A 343 17.49 11.47 0.79
N LYS A 344 16.64 12.41 1.22
CA LYS A 344 15.85 12.28 2.44
C LYS A 344 14.53 13.04 2.33
N ASP A 345 13.56 12.56 3.07
CA ASP A 345 12.31 13.24 3.38
C ASP A 345 12.20 13.49 4.90
N GLY A 346 10.99 13.79 5.39
CA GLY A 346 10.75 14.04 6.81
C GLY A 346 10.74 12.78 7.69
N SER A 347 10.78 11.58 7.13
CA SER A 347 10.76 10.32 7.88
C SER A 347 12.10 9.97 8.56
N CYS A 348 13.15 10.73 8.22
CA CYS A 348 14.51 10.51 8.63
C CYS A 348 14.78 10.98 10.07
N VAL A 349 14.56 10.12 11.07
CA VAL A 349 14.78 10.48 12.49
C VAL A 349 16.14 10.06 13.05
N GLY A 350 16.88 9.21 12.32
CA GLY A 350 18.21 8.70 12.70
C GLY A 350 19.38 9.29 11.89
N SER A 351 20.61 8.99 12.34
CA SER A 351 21.85 9.25 11.59
C SER A 351 22.78 8.01 11.66
N PRO A 352 23.14 7.38 10.52
CA PRO A 352 22.65 7.67 9.17
C PRO A 352 21.13 7.51 9.04
N CYS A 353 20.57 8.06 7.96
CA CYS A 353 19.14 7.92 7.69
C CYS A 353 18.77 6.44 7.55
N TRP A 354 17.53 6.07 7.88
CA TRP A 354 17.08 4.68 7.70
C TRP A 354 17.02 4.26 6.23
N SER A 355 16.80 5.23 5.33
CA SER A 355 16.83 5.03 3.88
C SER A 355 18.25 5.02 3.31
N SER A 356 19.27 5.22 4.15
CA SER A 356 20.64 5.29 3.69
C SER A 356 21.04 3.96 3.06
N THR A 357 21.64 4.04 1.89
CA THR A 357 22.04 2.87 1.10
C THR A 357 23.44 3.04 0.54
N LEU A 358 24.02 1.95 0.04
CA LEU A 358 25.40 1.90 -0.43
C LEU A 358 25.65 2.96 -1.51
N GLU A 359 26.71 3.75 -1.32
CA GLU A 359 27.19 4.75 -2.29
C GLU A 359 26.07 5.70 -2.77
N GLU A 360 25.23 6.15 -1.85
CA GLU A 360 24.08 6.99 -2.18
C GLU A 360 24.47 8.36 -2.75
N THR A 361 23.85 8.74 -3.88
CA THR A 361 24.06 10.05 -4.52
C THR A 361 22.79 10.49 -5.23
N THR A 362 22.62 11.80 -5.42
CA THR A 362 21.49 12.35 -6.19
C THR A 362 21.57 12.04 -7.70
N LYS A 363 22.62 11.35 -8.17
CA LYS A 363 22.76 10.91 -9.56
C LYS A 363 22.27 9.49 -9.81
N LYS A 364 22.19 8.67 -8.75
CA LYS A 364 21.82 7.26 -8.88
C LYS A 364 20.31 7.10 -8.80
N SER A 365 19.71 6.74 -9.91
CA SER A 365 18.26 6.54 -10.04
C SER A 365 17.86 5.08 -9.76
N MET A 366 18.84 4.17 -9.69
CA MET A 366 18.61 2.74 -9.54
C MET A 366 19.63 2.11 -8.60
N TYR A 367 19.13 1.36 -7.63
CA TYR A 367 19.93 0.57 -6.68
C TYR A 367 19.46 -0.88 -6.74
N ILE A 368 20.33 -1.78 -7.19
CA ILE A 368 20.11 -3.23 -7.21
C ILE A 368 21.19 -3.86 -6.34
N ILE A 369 20.94 -3.95 -5.04
CA ILE A 369 21.92 -4.43 -4.06
C ILE A 369 21.48 -5.81 -3.61
N CYS A 370 22.03 -6.81 -4.28
CA CYS A 370 21.87 -8.21 -3.94
C CYS A 370 23.03 -8.68 -3.07
N LYS A 371 22.76 -9.61 -2.16
CA LYS A 371 23.78 -10.30 -1.39
C LYS A 371 24.73 -11.07 -2.31
N ASP A 372 24.17 -11.86 -3.22
CA ASP A 372 24.89 -12.58 -4.28
C ASP A 372 23.91 -13.15 -5.32
N ALA A 373 24.44 -13.72 -6.41
CA ALA A 373 23.68 -14.31 -7.50
C ALA A 373 22.88 -15.58 -7.11
N ALA A 374 23.11 -16.17 -5.92
CA ALA A 374 22.27 -17.26 -5.43
C ALA A 374 20.98 -16.73 -4.78
N HIS A 375 21.02 -15.51 -4.22
CA HIS A 375 19.86 -14.86 -3.59
C HIS A 375 19.01 -14.09 -4.61
N CYS A 376 19.62 -13.50 -5.63
CA CYS A 376 18.93 -12.83 -6.73
C CYS A 376 19.09 -13.62 -8.04
N GLN A 377 17.99 -14.15 -8.58
CA GLN A 377 18.00 -14.99 -9.78
C GLN A 377 16.99 -14.50 -10.83
N ASP A 378 17.35 -14.57 -12.11
CA ASP A 378 16.47 -14.27 -13.25
C ASP A 378 15.91 -12.83 -13.21
N PHE A 379 16.75 -11.84 -12.91
CA PHE A 379 16.34 -10.44 -12.94
C PHE A 379 16.35 -9.93 -14.38
N HIS A 380 15.38 -9.11 -14.76
CA HIS A 380 15.28 -8.56 -16.11
C HIS A 380 14.86 -7.09 -16.12
N PHE A 381 15.52 -6.32 -16.96
CA PHE A 381 15.31 -4.90 -17.18
C PHE A 381 15.13 -4.66 -18.68
N SER A 382 14.08 -3.92 -19.06
CA SER A 382 13.85 -3.51 -20.45
C SER A 382 13.25 -2.12 -20.51
N ASP A 383 13.63 -1.33 -21.50
CA ASP A 383 13.15 0.04 -21.70
C ASP A 383 13.32 0.93 -20.44
N ILE A 384 14.50 0.91 -19.82
CA ILE A 384 14.81 1.70 -18.61
C ILE A 384 15.50 3.02 -18.96
N THR A 385 14.91 4.14 -18.54
CA THR A 385 15.49 5.47 -18.66
C THR A 385 15.81 6.03 -17.28
N LEU A 386 17.08 6.29 -17.00
CA LEU A 386 17.55 6.90 -15.74
C LEU A 386 17.97 8.35 -16.00
N VAL A 387 17.48 9.27 -15.17
CA VAL A 387 17.78 10.71 -15.26
C VAL A 387 18.15 11.23 -13.88
N ALA A 388 19.25 11.96 -13.80
CA ALA A 388 19.69 12.62 -12.57
C ALA A 388 18.93 13.93 -12.32
N ALA A 389 18.96 14.43 -11.09
CA ALA A 389 18.25 15.63 -10.67
C ALA A 389 18.71 16.91 -11.42
N ASP A 390 19.95 16.93 -11.91
CA ASP A 390 20.52 18.01 -12.73
C ASP A 390 20.19 17.85 -14.23
N GLY A 391 19.41 16.83 -14.59
CA GLY A 391 19.05 16.51 -15.97
C GLY A 391 20.10 15.70 -16.74
N SER A 392 21.23 15.34 -16.11
CA SER A 392 22.21 14.44 -16.75
C SER A 392 21.66 13.01 -16.84
N ALA A 393 22.37 12.15 -17.55
CA ALA A 393 22.09 10.72 -17.51
C ALA A 393 22.21 10.21 -16.06
N GLY A 394 21.22 9.43 -15.63
CA GLY A 394 21.20 8.81 -14.32
C GLY A 394 22.17 7.62 -14.25
N GLU A 395 22.56 7.30 -13.03
CA GLU A 395 23.49 6.22 -12.70
C GLU A 395 22.74 5.08 -11.99
N MET A 396 23.39 3.91 -11.96
CA MET A 396 22.96 2.78 -11.18
C MET A 396 24.06 2.34 -10.21
N GLU A 397 23.65 1.82 -9.06
CA GLU A 397 24.48 0.98 -8.20
C GLU A 397 24.00 -0.46 -8.33
N CYS A 398 24.90 -1.39 -8.64
CA CYS A 398 24.54 -2.78 -8.79
C CYS A 398 25.60 -3.71 -8.21
N VAL A 399 25.17 -4.51 -7.24
CA VAL A 399 26.04 -5.39 -6.46
C VAL A 399 25.47 -6.80 -6.45
N GLY A 400 26.33 -7.80 -6.60
CA GLY A 400 25.99 -9.22 -6.50
C GLY A 400 25.51 -9.86 -7.82
N LEU A 401 25.33 -9.08 -8.88
CA LEU A 401 24.87 -9.51 -10.21
C LEU A 401 25.83 -9.12 -11.35
N GLU A 402 27.08 -8.75 -11.04
CA GLU A 402 28.05 -8.18 -11.99
C GLU A 402 28.38 -9.12 -13.16
N ASN A 403 28.25 -10.43 -12.95
CA ASN A 403 28.53 -11.47 -13.94
C ASN A 403 27.28 -11.93 -14.72
N ASP A 404 26.10 -11.42 -14.39
CA ASP A 404 24.86 -11.79 -15.08
C ASP A 404 24.72 -11.01 -16.40
N LYS A 405 24.72 -11.75 -17.52
CA LYS A 405 24.60 -11.21 -18.88
C LYS A 405 23.18 -11.22 -19.42
N THR A 406 22.21 -11.68 -18.62
CA THR A 406 20.81 -11.89 -18.99
C THR A 406 19.87 -10.81 -18.44
N LEU A 407 20.41 -9.87 -17.66
CA LEU A 407 19.68 -8.77 -17.04
C LEU A 407 19.00 -7.83 -18.04
N GLY A 408 19.44 -7.78 -19.30
CA GLY A 408 18.97 -6.80 -20.30
C GLY A 408 19.67 -5.44 -20.23
N ILE A 409 20.30 -5.13 -19.10
CA ILE A 409 21.21 -3.98 -18.87
C ILE A 409 22.51 -4.46 -18.24
N PRO A 410 23.65 -3.76 -18.39
CA PRO A 410 24.86 -4.12 -17.67
C PRO A 410 24.74 -3.76 -16.18
N CYS A 411 25.05 -4.70 -15.29
CA CYS A 411 25.22 -4.41 -13.86
C CYS A 411 26.51 -3.61 -13.65
N THR A 412 26.39 -2.32 -13.36
CA THR A 412 27.52 -1.39 -13.22
C THR A 412 27.34 -0.45 -12.02
N ASN A 413 28.41 0.25 -11.64
CA ASN A 413 28.39 1.32 -10.64
C ASN A 413 28.64 2.67 -11.33
N GLY A 414 27.70 3.08 -12.19
CA GLY A 414 27.87 4.27 -13.03
C GLY A 414 26.70 4.51 -13.99
N THR A 415 26.95 5.35 -15.00
CA THR A 415 25.92 5.77 -15.96
C THR A 415 25.42 4.60 -16.79
N LEU A 416 24.10 4.41 -16.83
CA LEU A 416 23.49 3.45 -17.73
C LEU A 416 23.47 4.02 -19.16
N THR A 417 24.34 3.55 -20.02
CA THR A 417 24.36 3.98 -21.43
C THR A 417 23.22 3.31 -22.20
N ALA A 418 22.06 3.99 -22.22
CA ALA A 418 20.84 3.66 -22.96
C ALA A 418 20.43 2.17 -22.92
N SER A 419 19.49 1.83 -22.04
CA SER A 419 18.65 0.64 -22.23
C SER A 419 17.88 0.84 -23.53
N LYS A 420 17.92 -0.16 -24.43
CA LYS A 420 16.92 -0.22 -25.49
C LYS A 420 15.59 -0.66 -24.93
#